data_AF-A0A453C4G5-F1
#
_entry.id   AF-A0A453C4G5-F1
#
_cell.length_a   1.000
_cell.length_b   1.000
_cell.length_c   1.000
_cell.angle_alpha   90.00
_cell.angle_beta   90.00
_cell.angle_gamma   90.00
#
_symmetry.space_group_name_H-M   'P 1'
#
loop_
_entity.id
_entity.type
_entity.pdbx_description
1 polymer ?
#
loop_
_entity_poly.entity_id
_entity_poly.type
_entity_poly.pdbx_seq_one_letter_code
_entity_poly.pdbx_strand_id
1 'polypeptide(L)'
;SQEDVFTEISQLVQSALDGYKVCIFAYGQTGSGKTHTMMGNPEFNDQKGLIPRSLEQIFQTSQCLMSQGWKYKMQASMLEIYNETIRDLLATSRTSIQDGAASKYNIKHDANGNTQVSDLTIVDVRSINEVSSLLKRAAQSRSVGKTQMNEESSRSHCVFTLRIFGVNEGTDQQVQGVLNLIDLAGSERLNKSGATGDRLKETQVVCYPFVL
;
A
#
# COMPACT_ATOMS: atom_id res chain seq x y z
N SER A 1 -20.33 1.33 7.97
CA SER A 1 -19.73 -0.01 7.90
C SER A 1 -18.47 0.05 7.03
N GLN A 2 -17.69 -1.03 6.88
CA GLN A 2 -16.57 -1.04 5.90
C GLN A 2 -17.06 -0.88 4.47
N GLU A 3 -18.25 -1.41 4.18
CA GLU A 3 -18.89 -1.34 2.87
C GLU A 3 -19.32 0.09 2.53
N ASP A 4 -19.89 0.82 3.49
CA ASP A 4 -20.30 2.22 3.26
C ASP A 4 -19.09 3.10 2.93
N VAL A 5 -17.99 2.95 3.68
CA VAL A 5 -16.74 3.69 3.45
C VAL A 5 -16.16 3.35 2.07
N PHE A 6 -16.22 2.08 1.67
CA PHE A 6 -15.77 1.68 0.34
C PHE A 6 -16.66 2.24 -0.77
N THR A 7 -17.97 2.26 -0.57
CA THR A 7 -18.94 2.77 -1.55
C THR A 7 -18.63 4.22 -1.91
N GLU A 8 -18.30 5.06 -0.94
CA GLU A 8 -17.94 6.47 -1.16
C GLU A 8 -16.67 6.63 -2.02
N ILE A 9 -15.68 5.73 -1.88
CA ILE A 9 -14.40 5.82 -2.61
C ILE A 9 -14.35 5.00 -3.89
N SER A 10 -15.37 4.16 -4.16
CA SER A 10 -15.41 3.22 -5.29
C SER A 10 -15.18 3.89 -6.65
N GLN A 11 -15.62 5.15 -6.81
CA GLN A 11 -15.41 5.94 -8.03
C GLN A 11 -13.94 6.34 -8.23
N LEU A 12 -13.20 6.56 -7.14
CA LEU A 12 -11.76 6.83 -7.21
C LEU A 12 -11.00 5.56 -7.64
N VAL A 13 -11.43 4.40 -7.14
CA VAL A 13 -10.89 3.10 -7.57
C VAL A 13 -11.14 2.87 -9.06
N GLN A 14 -12.33 3.22 -9.55
CA GLN A 14 -12.64 3.19 -10.98
C GLN A 14 -11.76 4.15 -11.78
N SER A 15 -11.54 5.38 -11.29
CA SER A 15 -10.67 6.36 -11.94
C SER A 15 -9.24 5.82 -12.10
N ALA A 16 -8.75 5.04 -11.12
CA ALA A 16 -7.45 4.38 -11.27
C ALA A 16 -7.44 3.35 -12.42
N LEU A 17 -8.53 2.59 -12.62
CA LEU A 17 -8.64 1.67 -13.77
C LEU A 17 -8.66 2.40 -15.11
N ASP A 18 -9.30 3.58 -15.14
CA ASP A 18 -9.43 4.42 -16.34
C ASP A 18 -8.11 5.14 -16.72
N GLY A 19 -7.05 4.98 -15.91
CA GLY A 19 -5.72 5.51 -16.19
C GLY A 19 -5.30 6.72 -15.35
N TYR A 20 -6.06 7.08 -14.32
CA TYR A 20 -5.67 8.17 -13.42
C TYR A 20 -4.74 7.70 -12.29
N LYS A 21 -3.97 8.64 -11.74
CA LYS A 21 -3.19 8.43 -10.52
C LYS A 21 -4.04 8.83 -9.31
N VAL A 22 -4.35 7.85 -8.47
CA VAL A 22 -5.22 7.99 -7.31
C VAL A 22 -4.42 7.67 -6.06
N CYS A 23 -4.55 8.51 -5.04
CA CYS A 23 -3.87 8.35 -3.77
C CYS A 23 -4.85 8.58 -2.62
N ILE A 24 -5.03 7.57 -1.77
CA ILE A 24 -5.94 7.59 -0.62
C ILE A 24 -5.12 7.39 0.64
N PHE A 25 -5.28 8.30 1.60
CA PHE A 25 -4.59 8.27 2.87
C PHE A 25 -5.59 7.99 4.01
N ALA A 26 -5.21 7.09 4.91
CA ALA A 26 -5.84 6.95 6.22
C ALA A 26 -4.95 7.65 7.24
N TYR A 27 -5.54 8.61 7.95
CA TYR A 27 -4.86 9.43 8.94
C TYR A 27 -5.68 9.51 10.22
N GLY A 28 -4.99 9.61 11.36
CA GLY A 28 -5.62 9.65 12.68
C GLY A 28 -4.67 9.18 13.77
N GLN A 29 -5.06 9.38 15.03
CA GLN A 29 -4.29 8.92 16.19
C GLN A 29 -4.18 7.39 16.25
N THR A 30 -3.22 6.86 16.99
CA THR A 30 -3.15 5.42 17.29
C THR A 30 -4.46 4.91 17.90
N GLY A 31 -4.91 3.74 17.45
CA GLY A 31 -6.19 3.15 17.86
C GLY A 31 -7.42 3.75 17.17
N SER A 32 -7.29 4.75 16.28
CA SER A 32 -8.43 5.35 15.55
C SER A 32 -9.00 4.46 14.44
N GLY A 33 -8.45 3.26 14.22
CA GLY A 33 -8.94 2.32 13.21
C GLY A 33 -8.33 2.46 11.81
N LYS A 34 -7.25 3.21 11.59
CA LYS A 34 -6.64 3.37 10.24
C LYS A 34 -6.32 2.05 9.52
N THR A 35 -5.57 1.16 10.18
CA THR A 35 -5.25 -0.16 9.64
C THR A 35 -6.50 -1.03 9.46
N HIS A 36 -7.50 -0.86 10.34
CA HIS A 36 -8.78 -1.54 10.20
C HIS A 36 -9.53 -1.03 8.96
N THR A 37 -9.57 0.27 8.70
CA THR A 37 -10.17 0.83 7.47
C THR A 37 -9.40 0.39 6.22
N MET A 38 -8.07 0.45 6.22
CA MET A 38 -7.25 0.15 5.05
C MET A 38 -7.19 -1.35 4.71
N MET A 39 -6.82 -2.18 5.68
CA MET A 39 -6.67 -3.63 5.47
C MET A 39 -7.91 -4.40 5.94
N GLY A 40 -8.42 -4.03 7.13
CA GLY A 40 -9.48 -4.76 7.81
C GLY A 40 -9.06 -6.17 8.17
N ASN A 41 -10.03 -7.06 8.32
CA ASN A 41 -9.77 -8.49 8.41
C ASN A 41 -10.13 -9.16 7.07
N PRO A 42 -9.14 -9.60 6.27
CA PRO A 42 -9.39 -10.17 4.96
C PRO A 42 -10.08 -11.55 5.01
N GLU A 43 -10.13 -12.21 6.17
CA GLU A 43 -10.78 -13.52 6.33
C GLU A 43 -12.30 -13.43 6.46
N PHE A 44 -12.82 -12.29 6.92
CA PHE A 44 -14.26 -12.06 7.06
C PHE A 44 -14.73 -11.04 6.01
N ASN A 45 -15.65 -11.43 5.12
CA ASN A 45 -16.14 -10.57 4.04
C ASN A 45 -16.60 -9.18 4.52
N ASP A 46 -17.35 -9.13 5.63
CA ASP A 46 -17.90 -7.88 6.15
C ASP A 46 -16.84 -6.97 6.79
N GLN A 47 -15.67 -7.52 7.12
CA GLN A 47 -14.55 -6.80 7.75
C GLN A 47 -13.42 -6.46 6.78
N LYS A 48 -13.53 -6.81 5.50
CA LYS A 48 -12.57 -6.41 4.47
C LYS A 48 -12.46 -4.88 4.44
N GLY A 49 -11.24 -4.37 4.51
CA GLY A 49 -10.95 -2.94 4.37
C GLY A 49 -10.91 -2.48 2.91
N LEU A 50 -10.41 -1.26 2.71
CA LEU A 50 -10.32 -0.61 1.41
C LEU A 50 -9.42 -1.35 0.42
N ILE A 51 -8.25 -1.84 0.84
CA ILE A 51 -7.28 -2.54 -0.04
C ILE A 51 -7.91 -3.78 -0.69
N PRO A 52 -8.41 -4.78 0.07
CA PRO A 52 -9.01 -5.96 -0.54
C PRO A 52 -10.23 -5.63 -1.40
N ARG A 53 -11.11 -4.72 -0.95
CA ARG A 53 -12.31 -4.33 -1.73
C ARG A 53 -11.98 -3.61 -3.03
N SER A 54 -10.98 -2.72 -3.01
CA SER A 54 -10.54 -2.01 -4.22
C SER A 54 -10.02 -2.98 -5.27
N LEU A 55 -9.25 -3.98 -4.84
CA LEU A 55 -8.71 -5.00 -5.73
C LEU A 55 -9.83 -5.88 -6.30
N GLU A 56 -10.79 -6.30 -5.47
CA GLU A 56 -11.98 -7.04 -5.94
C GLU A 56 -12.73 -6.27 -7.03
N GLN A 57 -13.04 -4.99 -6.80
CA GLN A 57 -13.70 -4.15 -7.80
C GLN A 57 -12.87 -4.03 -9.08
N ILE A 58 -11.56 -3.74 -8.98
CA ILE A 58 -10.67 -3.62 -10.14
C ILE A 58 -10.65 -4.91 -10.97
N PHE A 59 -10.53 -6.07 -10.31
CA PHE A 59 -10.53 -7.35 -11.01
C PHE A 59 -11.90 -7.67 -11.65
N GLN A 60 -13.01 -7.35 -10.97
CA GLN A 60 -14.35 -7.51 -11.53
C GLN A 60 -14.57 -6.62 -12.76
N THR A 61 -14.26 -5.32 -12.66
CA THR A 61 -14.41 -4.39 -13.78
C THR A 61 -13.48 -4.76 -14.94
N SER A 62 -12.24 -5.14 -14.66
CA SER A 62 -11.29 -5.56 -15.71
C SER A 62 -11.82 -6.75 -16.52
N GLN A 63 -12.45 -7.74 -15.87
CA GLN A 63 -13.05 -8.90 -16.53
C GLN A 63 -14.25 -8.50 -17.39
N CYS A 64 -15.11 -7.60 -16.91
CA CYS A 64 -16.22 -7.08 -17.70
C CYS A 64 -15.72 -6.37 -18.97
N LEU A 65 -14.65 -5.58 -18.85
CA LEU A 65 -14.05 -4.86 -19.97
C LEU A 65 -13.28 -5.75 -20.96
N MET A 66 -12.91 -6.99 -20.57
CA MET A 66 -12.31 -7.95 -21.52
C MET A 66 -13.23 -8.24 -22.70
N SER A 67 -14.56 -8.30 -22.46
CA SER A 67 -15.55 -8.47 -23.52
C SER A 67 -15.57 -7.31 -24.53
N GLN A 68 -15.06 -6.14 -24.14
CA GLN A 68 -14.97 -4.93 -24.95
C GLN A 68 -13.57 -4.74 -25.58
N GLY A 69 -12.71 -5.76 -25.52
CA GLY A 69 -11.37 -5.76 -26.13
C GLY A 69 -10.26 -5.20 -25.24
N TRP A 70 -10.53 -4.90 -23.96
CA TRP A 70 -9.50 -4.45 -23.02
C TRP A 70 -8.73 -5.60 -22.39
N LYS A 71 -7.39 -5.50 -22.39
CA LYS A 71 -6.48 -6.38 -21.67
C LYS A 71 -5.75 -5.59 -20.59
N TYR A 72 -5.88 -6.02 -19.34
CA TYR A 72 -5.23 -5.38 -18.21
C TYR A 72 -4.08 -6.23 -17.66
N LYS A 73 -2.94 -5.58 -17.40
CA LYS A 73 -1.83 -6.10 -16.60
C LYS A 73 -1.75 -5.29 -15.31
N MET A 74 -1.71 -5.99 -14.18
CA MET A 74 -1.68 -5.36 -12.86
C MET A 74 -0.44 -5.79 -12.09
N GLN A 75 0.18 -4.82 -11.41
CA GLN A 75 1.39 -5.03 -10.63
C GLN A 75 1.22 -4.40 -9.24
N ALA A 76 1.44 -5.20 -8.20
CA ALA A 76 1.30 -4.76 -6.82
C ALA A 76 2.68 -4.65 -6.15
N SER A 77 2.87 -3.62 -5.32
CA SER A 77 3.97 -3.51 -4.38
C SER A 77 3.44 -3.07 -3.02
N MET A 78 4.09 -3.51 -1.95
CA MET A 78 3.69 -3.15 -0.60
C MET A 78 4.93 -2.96 0.27
N LEU A 79 5.02 -1.80 0.91
CA LEU A 79 6.16 -1.44 1.75
C LEU A 79 5.69 -0.84 3.06
N GLU A 80 6.58 -0.91 4.04
CA GLU A 80 6.46 -0.27 5.33
C GLU A 80 7.61 0.72 5.50
N ILE A 81 7.31 1.92 5.98
CA ILE A 81 8.29 2.95 6.32
C ILE A 81 8.28 3.09 7.83
N TYR A 82 9.38 2.75 8.46
CA TYR A 82 9.57 2.91 9.89
C TYR A 82 10.89 3.63 10.15
N ASN A 83 10.83 4.76 10.86
CA ASN A 83 12.02 5.55 11.22
C ASN A 83 12.97 5.78 10.02
N GLU A 84 12.45 6.31 8.91
CA GLU A 84 13.17 6.54 7.64
C GLU A 84 13.76 5.29 6.97
N THR A 85 13.47 4.11 7.50
CA THR A 85 13.89 2.83 6.93
C THR A 85 12.73 2.22 6.17
N ILE A 86 12.95 1.94 4.89
CA ILE A 86 11.97 1.26 4.05
C ILE A 86 12.16 -0.24 4.18
N ARG A 87 11.05 -0.95 4.40
CA ARG A 87 10.97 -2.40 4.42
C ARG A 87 10.00 -2.87 3.36
N ASP A 88 10.48 -3.72 2.48
CA ASP A 88 9.62 -4.41 1.51
C ASP A 88 8.84 -5.53 2.21
N LEU A 89 7.51 -5.46 2.15
CA LEU A 89 6.63 -6.45 2.77
C LEU A 89 6.36 -7.67 1.86
N LEU A 90 6.72 -7.58 0.57
CA LEU A 90 6.52 -8.63 -0.43
C LEU A 90 7.79 -9.40 -0.77
N ALA A 91 8.95 -8.88 -0.36
CA ALA A 91 10.23 -9.55 -0.51
C ALA A 91 10.17 -10.97 0.05
N THR A 92 10.60 -11.94 -0.76
CA THR A 92 10.75 -13.33 -0.31
C THR A 92 12.18 -13.45 0.20
N SER A 93 12.38 -14.02 1.39
CA SER A 93 13.68 -14.15 2.10
C SER A 93 14.90 -14.61 1.25
N ARG A 94 14.67 -15.13 0.04
CA ARG A 94 15.71 -15.54 -0.93
C ARG A 94 16.32 -14.41 -1.76
N THR A 95 15.70 -13.24 -1.89
CA THR A 95 16.31 -12.11 -2.64
C THR A 95 17.19 -11.20 -1.79
N SER A 96 17.18 -11.36 -0.47
CA SER A 96 17.99 -10.58 0.49
C SER A 96 19.32 -11.24 0.86
N ILE A 97 19.70 -12.36 0.23
CA ILE A 97 20.96 -13.08 0.47
C ILE A 97 21.73 -13.26 -0.84
N GLN A 98 21.82 -12.21 -1.65
CA GLN A 98 22.97 -12.04 -2.52
C GLN A 98 23.67 -10.77 -2.07
N ASP A 99 24.86 -10.98 -1.49
CA ASP A 99 25.86 -9.99 -1.12
C ASP A 99 25.48 -8.99 -0.02
N GLY A 100 25.75 -9.36 1.24
CA GLY A 100 26.37 -8.54 2.32
C GLY A 100 26.04 -7.05 2.51
N ALA A 101 25.05 -6.50 1.82
CA ALA A 101 24.67 -5.13 1.71
C ALA A 101 23.15 -5.16 1.76
N ALA A 102 22.58 -4.80 2.91
CA ALA A 102 21.16 -4.55 3.01
C ALA A 102 20.78 -3.60 1.86
N SER A 103 19.96 -4.06 0.92
CA SER A 103 19.49 -3.25 -0.20
C SER A 103 18.91 -1.97 0.37
N LYS A 104 19.67 -0.87 0.28
CA LYS A 104 19.19 0.45 0.67
C LYS A 104 18.17 0.86 -0.38
N TYR A 105 16.91 0.55 -0.11
CA TYR A 105 15.77 1.08 -0.85
C TYR A 105 15.90 2.61 -0.87
N ASN A 106 16.28 3.17 -2.01
CA ASN A 106 16.44 4.61 -2.16
C ASN A 106 15.18 5.18 -2.82
N ILE A 107 14.63 6.24 -2.24
CA ILE A 107 13.55 7.00 -2.85
C ILE A 107 14.14 7.79 -4.02
N LYS A 108 13.77 7.44 -5.24
CA LYS A 108 14.14 8.16 -6.46
C LYS A 108 12.92 8.90 -6.99
N HIS A 109 13.08 10.18 -7.29
CA HIS A 109 12.10 10.93 -8.06
C HIS A 109 12.45 10.79 -9.54
N ASP A 110 11.52 10.33 -10.37
CA ASP A 110 11.71 10.39 -11.82
C ASP A 110 11.52 11.82 -12.34
N ALA A 111 11.97 12.08 -13.58
CA ALA A 111 11.87 13.40 -14.22
C ALA A 111 10.42 13.88 -14.43
N ASN A 112 9.43 12.99 -14.24
CA ASN A 112 8.00 13.27 -14.35
C ASN A 112 7.34 13.47 -12.97
N GLY A 113 8.14 13.59 -11.90
CA GLY A 113 7.66 13.80 -10.53
C GLY A 113 7.10 12.54 -9.85
N ASN A 114 7.28 11.35 -10.43
CA ASN A 114 6.88 10.11 -9.76
C ASN A 114 7.94 9.68 -8.77
N THR A 115 7.55 9.57 -7.51
CA THR A 115 8.36 8.96 -6.46
C THR A 115 8.34 7.44 -6.64
N GLN A 116 9.49 6.86 -6.97
CA GLN A 116 9.68 5.41 -7.04
C GLN A 116 10.79 5.00 -6.07
N VAL A 117 10.51 4.01 -5.24
CA VAL A 117 11.54 3.41 -4.40
C VAL A 117 12.27 2.36 -5.23
N SER A 118 13.60 2.46 -5.31
CA SER A 118 14.41 1.49 -6.05
C SER A 118 14.35 0.11 -5.37
N ASP A 119 14.39 -0.95 -6.18
CA ASP A 119 14.55 -2.35 -5.74
C ASP A 119 13.38 -2.95 -4.94
N LEU A 120 12.21 -2.29 -4.93
CA LEU A 120 10.99 -2.90 -4.40
C LEU A 120 10.57 -4.13 -5.19
N THR A 121 10.14 -5.17 -4.48
CA THR A 121 9.50 -6.33 -5.07
C THR A 121 8.16 -5.92 -5.68
N ILE A 122 8.11 -5.96 -7.01
CA ILE A 122 6.89 -5.76 -7.78
C ILE A 122 6.36 -7.15 -8.16
N VAL A 123 5.14 -7.45 -7.74
CA VAL A 123 4.48 -8.74 -8.01
C VAL A 123 3.40 -8.53 -9.05
N ASP A 124 3.50 -9.24 -10.17
CA ASP A 124 2.39 -9.34 -11.13
C ASP A 124 1.22 -10.07 -10.47
N VAL A 125 0.04 -9.45 -10.45
CA VAL A 125 -1.18 -10.03 -9.88
C VAL A 125 -2.18 -10.33 -11.00
N ARG A 126 -2.57 -11.60 -11.12
CA ARG A 126 -3.44 -12.09 -12.20
C ARG A 126 -4.81 -12.55 -11.72
N SER A 127 -4.98 -12.73 -10.42
CA SER A 127 -6.24 -13.15 -9.83
C SER A 127 -6.44 -12.61 -8.43
N ILE A 128 -7.69 -12.61 -7.98
CA ILE A 128 -8.03 -12.24 -6.60
C ILE A 128 -7.39 -13.18 -5.56
N ASN A 129 -7.16 -14.44 -5.92
CA ASN A 129 -6.51 -15.42 -5.05
C ASN A 129 -5.02 -15.10 -4.83
N GLU A 130 -4.33 -14.64 -5.88
CA GLU A 130 -2.94 -14.18 -5.78
C GLU A 130 -2.84 -12.92 -4.90
N VAL A 131 -3.79 -11.99 -5.05
CA VAL A 131 -3.91 -10.81 -4.19
C VAL A 131 -4.13 -11.20 -2.74
N SER A 132 -5.10 -12.07 -2.45
CA SER A 132 -5.38 -12.51 -1.08
C SER A 132 -4.15 -13.17 -0.44
N SER A 133 -3.43 -14.00 -1.20
CA SER A 133 -2.17 -14.62 -0.77
C SER A 133 -1.07 -13.58 -0.53
N LEU A 134 -0.97 -12.55 -1.38
CA LEU A 134 -0.03 -11.44 -1.27
C LEU A 134 -0.31 -10.61 -0.02
N LEU A 135 -1.58 -10.25 0.24
CA LEU A 135 -1.98 -9.51 1.44
C LEU A 135 -1.74 -10.33 2.71
N LYS A 136 -2.01 -11.64 2.69
CA LYS A 136 -1.71 -12.54 3.82
C LYS A 136 -0.21 -12.59 4.11
N ARG A 137 0.62 -12.73 3.08
CA ARG A 137 2.09 -12.69 3.20
C ARG A 137 2.57 -11.36 3.76
N ALA A 138 2.05 -10.24 3.26
CA ALA A 138 2.42 -8.91 3.74
C ALA A 138 2.01 -8.71 5.21
N ALA A 139 0.82 -9.16 5.60
CA ALA A 139 0.35 -9.13 6.98
C ALA A 139 1.22 -9.99 7.91
N GLN A 140 1.66 -11.18 7.46
CA GLN A 140 2.60 -12.02 8.20
C GLN A 140 3.97 -11.35 8.33
N SER A 141 4.51 -10.78 7.25
CA SER A 141 5.79 -10.05 7.26
C SER A 141 5.74 -8.87 8.24
N ARG A 142 4.64 -8.12 8.23
CA ARG A 142 4.38 -7.02 9.18
C ARG A 142 4.27 -7.54 10.63
N SER A 143 3.62 -8.68 10.85
CA SER A 143 3.51 -9.31 12.18
C SER A 143 4.85 -9.78 12.73
N VAL A 144 5.71 -10.37 11.89
CA VAL A 144 7.09 -10.76 12.28
C VAL A 144 7.94 -9.53 12.57
N GLY A 145 7.71 -8.40 11.90
CA GLY A 145 8.29 -7.11 12.29
C GLY A 145 7.90 -6.72 13.72
N LYS A 146 6.61 -6.80 14.04
CA LYS A 146 6.08 -6.48 15.38
C LYS A 146 6.65 -7.34 16.51
N THR A 147 7.07 -8.58 16.25
CA THR A 147 7.67 -9.44 17.28
C THR A 147 9.16 -9.16 17.47
N GLN A 148 9.84 -8.60 16.48
CA GLN A 148 11.25 -8.19 16.58
C GLN A 148 11.42 -6.76 17.11
N MET A 149 10.44 -5.88 16.90
CA MET A 149 10.43 -4.49 17.37
C MET A 149 9.04 -4.19 17.97
N ASN A 150 9.01 -3.85 19.27
CA ASN A 150 7.79 -3.63 20.08
C ASN A 150 6.66 -2.88 19.35
N GLU A 151 5.41 -3.34 19.54
CA GLU A 151 4.10 -2.69 19.22
C GLU A 151 4.15 -1.50 18.22
N GLU A 152 4.53 -1.81 16.97
CA GLU A 152 5.11 -0.85 16.02
C GLU A 152 4.13 -0.26 14.98
N SER A 153 2.94 -0.84 14.79
CA SER A 153 2.01 -0.37 13.73
C SER A 153 1.43 1.03 13.96
N SER A 154 1.62 1.60 15.14
CA SER A 154 1.32 3.00 15.46
C SER A 154 2.38 3.97 14.91
N ARG A 155 3.58 3.49 14.61
CA ARG A 155 4.77 4.28 14.30
C ARG A 155 5.32 4.02 12.90
N SER A 156 4.78 3.04 12.20
CA SER A 156 5.13 2.75 10.81
C SER A 156 4.02 3.22 9.86
N HIS A 157 4.43 3.73 8.70
CA HIS A 157 3.54 3.99 7.58
C HIS A 157 3.51 2.77 6.67
N CYS A 158 2.34 2.35 6.22
CA CYS A 158 2.19 1.27 5.25
C CYS A 158 1.68 1.83 3.93
N VAL A 159 2.38 1.53 2.84
CA VAL A 159 2.05 1.99 1.50
C VAL A 159 1.79 0.77 0.63
N PHE A 160 0.56 0.66 0.14
CA PHE A 160 0.18 -0.29 -0.90
C PHE A 160 0.05 0.45 -2.23
N THR A 161 0.70 -0.05 -3.26
CA THR A 161 0.65 0.53 -4.61
C THR A 161 0.22 -0.54 -5.60
N LEU A 162 -0.80 -0.24 -6.38
CA LEU A 162 -1.22 -1.03 -7.52
C LEU A 162 -1.03 -0.22 -8.80
N ARG A 163 -0.22 -0.73 -9.72
CA ARG A 163 -0.05 -0.21 -11.07
C ARG A 163 -0.94 -1.00 -12.02
N ILE A 164 -1.69 -0.29 -12.83
CA ILE A 164 -2.66 -0.85 -13.77
C ILE A 164 -2.25 -0.40 -15.16
N PHE A 165 -2.08 -1.37 -16.06
CA PHE A 165 -1.78 -1.11 -17.47
C PHE A 165 -2.89 -1.75 -18.29
N GLY A 166 -3.68 -0.94 -18.99
CA GLY A 166 -4.76 -1.40 -19.87
C GLY A 166 -4.43 -1.13 -21.33
N VAL A 167 -4.71 -2.09 -22.20
CA VAL A 167 -4.59 -1.93 -23.65
C VAL A 167 -5.89 -2.41 -24.30
N ASN A 168 -6.48 -1.61 -25.18
CA ASN A 168 -7.63 -2.01 -25.98
C ASN A 168 -7.16 -2.43 -27.38
N GLU A 169 -7.32 -3.71 -27.72
CA GLU A 169 -6.86 -4.23 -29.01
C GLU A 169 -7.68 -3.75 -30.21
N GLY A 170 -8.92 -3.31 -29.98
CA GLY A 170 -9.81 -2.81 -31.04
C GLY A 170 -9.57 -1.34 -31.38
N THR A 171 -9.11 -0.54 -30.43
CA THR A 171 -8.92 0.92 -30.61
C THR A 171 -7.47 1.37 -30.50
N ASP A 172 -6.54 0.46 -30.20
CA ASP A 172 -5.12 0.74 -29.89
C ASP A 172 -4.92 1.76 -28.74
N GLN A 173 -5.94 1.93 -27.89
CA GLN A 173 -5.87 2.80 -26.73
C GLN A 173 -5.08 2.13 -25.61
N GLN A 174 -4.21 2.90 -24.96
CA GLN A 174 -3.43 2.46 -23.81
C GLN A 174 -3.72 3.38 -22.63
N VAL A 175 -3.95 2.78 -21.46
CA VAL A 175 -4.19 3.48 -20.20
C VAL A 175 -3.20 2.97 -19.15
N GLN A 176 -2.68 3.89 -18.35
CA GLN A 176 -1.77 3.56 -17.25
C GLN A 176 -2.23 4.25 -15.97
N GLY A 177 -2.82 3.48 -15.08
CA GLY A 177 -3.33 3.92 -13.79
C GLY A 177 -2.40 3.56 -12.64
N VAL A 178 -2.51 4.31 -11.55
CA VAL A 178 -1.83 3.99 -10.29
C VAL A 178 -2.79 4.24 -9.14
N LEU A 179 -2.99 3.23 -8.29
CA LEU A 179 -3.74 3.34 -7.04
C LEU A 179 -2.78 3.19 -5.86
N ASN A 180 -2.64 4.24 -5.06
CA ASN A 180 -1.88 4.24 -3.81
C ASN A 180 -2.85 4.28 -2.63
N LEU A 181 -2.76 3.29 -1.75
CA LEU A 181 -3.54 3.18 -0.51
C LEU A 181 -2.57 3.22 0.67
N ILE A 182 -2.64 4.28 1.46
CA ILE A 182 -1.60 4.64 2.42
C ILE A 182 -2.18 4.71 3.84
N ASP A 183 -1.72 3.82 4.72
CA ASP A 183 -1.99 3.82 6.16
C ASP A 183 -0.88 4.58 6.87
N LEU A 184 -1.14 5.82 7.30
CA LEU A 184 -0.12 6.65 7.95
C LEU A 184 0.05 6.25 9.42
N ALA A 185 1.24 6.51 9.96
CA ALA A 185 1.50 6.39 11.39
C ALA A 185 0.54 7.27 12.23
N GLY A 186 0.39 6.92 13.50
CA GLY A 186 -0.39 7.67 14.48
C GLY A 186 0.09 9.11 14.61
N SER A 187 -0.85 10.05 14.59
CA SER A 187 -0.57 11.48 14.66
C SER A 187 -0.46 12.05 16.08
N GLU A 188 -0.40 11.19 17.10
CA GLU A 188 -0.28 11.64 18.48
C GLU A 188 0.97 12.50 18.70
N ARG A 189 0.76 13.73 19.21
CA ARG A 189 1.84 14.59 19.69
C ARG A 189 2.34 14.06 21.04
N LEU A 190 3.64 13.76 21.15
CA LEU A 190 4.28 13.27 22.37
C LEU A 190 4.20 14.20 23.60
N ASN A 191 3.61 15.39 23.52
CA ASN A 191 3.55 16.33 24.66
C ASN A 191 2.79 15.79 25.90
N LYS A 192 2.16 14.61 25.84
CA LYS A 192 1.55 13.91 26.99
C LYS A 192 2.24 12.60 27.39
N SER A 193 3.30 12.19 26.71
CA SER A 193 4.05 10.98 27.02
C SER A 193 5.40 11.41 27.59
N GLY A 194 5.62 11.20 28.88
CA GLY A 194 6.85 11.53 29.61
C GLY A 194 8.06 10.70 29.18
N ALA A 195 8.34 10.64 27.89
CA ALA A 195 9.42 9.88 27.30
C ALA A 195 10.70 10.71 27.22
N THR A 196 11.68 10.33 28.03
CA THR A 196 13.03 10.93 28.06
C THR A 196 13.87 10.54 26.85
N GLY A 197 14.64 11.52 26.34
CA GLY A 197 15.88 11.35 25.57
C GLY A 197 15.72 10.91 24.12
N ASP A 198 15.73 9.59 23.88
CA ASP A 198 15.85 9.03 22.52
C ASP A 198 14.51 8.97 21.77
N ARG A 199 13.39 8.86 22.50
CA ARG A 199 12.03 8.90 21.94
C ARG A 199 11.63 10.27 21.37
N LEU A 200 12.26 11.35 21.81
CA LEU A 200 11.96 12.71 21.35
C LEU A 200 12.52 12.98 19.95
N LYS A 201 13.69 12.42 19.60
CA LYS A 201 14.29 12.57 18.27
C LYS A 201 13.53 11.79 17.19
N GLU A 202 13.04 10.60 17.52
CA GLU A 202 12.28 9.73 16.61
C GLU A 202 10.96 10.35 16.14
N THR A 203 10.33 11.17 16.98
CA THR A 203 8.95 11.66 16.74
C THR A 203 8.90 12.95 15.95
N GLN A 204 9.97 13.75 15.94
CA GLN A 204 10.06 14.89 15.03
C GLN A 204 10.06 14.45 13.56
N VAL A 205 10.55 13.23 13.28
CA VAL A 205 10.69 12.74 11.91
C VAL A 205 9.39 12.19 11.35
N VAL A 206 8.56 11.51 12.16
CA VAL A 206 7.27 10.92 11.73
C VAL A 206 6.24 11.98 11.29
N CYS A 207 6.29 13.18 11.86
CA CYS A 207 5.29 14.24 11.59
C CYS A 207 5.64 15.20 10.43
N TYR A 208 6.86 15.16 9.88
CA TYR A 208 7.35 16.18 8.93
C TYR A 208 7.57 15.77 7.44
N PRO A 209 7.37 14.54 6.94
CA PRO A 209 7.73 14.25 5.54
C PRO A 209 6.60 14.51 4.51
N PHE A 210 5.40 14.93 4.91
CA PHE A 210 4.26 15.12 3.99
C PHE A 210 3.87 16.59 3.79
N VAL A 211 4.86 17.45 3.56
CA VAL A 211 4.64 18.75 2.90
C VAL A 211 5.46 18.76 1.61
N LEU A 212 4.84 18.26 0.54
CA LEU A 212 5.21 18.54 -0.85
C LEU A 212 3.96 19.08 -1.55
#